data_AF-A0A1I3T0F7-F1
#
_entry.id   AF-A0A1I3T0F7-F1
#
_cell.length_a   1.000
_cell.length_b   1.000
_cell.length_c   1.000
_cell.angle_alpha   90.00
_cell.angle_beta   90.00
_cell.angle_gamma   90.00
#
_symmetry.space_group_name_H-M   'P 1'
#
loop_
_entity.id
_entity.type
_entity.pdbx_description
1 polymer ?
#
loop_
_entity_poly.entity_id
_entity_poly.type
_entity_poly.pdbx_seq_one_letter_code
_entity_poly.pdbx_strand_id
1 'polypeptide(L)'
;MSEQGTGGVMSARLSQEFRQDPLFKLILKTDLTDELFDDYIEAMKEAVDYTTSEFEEWYCTQEQAPNFLCKPSTMRSWQKQLNHYIEARMSGRTVLMDYQAVFRLKMALLLRKSQNIKLSRCAELVGIVSSDQIRVFERDEIDDDRRPSREGGLVDPFSNASEDQMRMLSEFIAQVVDKRMDEKMQLLLPGEDRIEEINEKIESIAGALTALQENVTDDKQRELIEQAVSTMRQDVDTRDKVILEQLKELKDDKQAKLEMQQEMKQEIVKSLPWFVRMFVKKDK
;
A
#
# COMPACT_ATOMS: atom_id res chain seq x y z
N MET A 1 16.93 40.71 33.90
CA MET A 1 17.26 39.30 33.65
C MET A 1 16.55 38.94 32.37
N SER A 2 17.32 38.77 31.30
CA SER A 2 16.82 38.67 29.94
C SER A 2 16.50 37.21 29.64
N GLU A 3 15.22 36.89 29.42
CA GLU A 3 14.79 35.60 28.90
C GLU A 3 15.28 35.48 27.45
N GLN A 4 16.29 34.65 27.24
CA GLN A 4 16.83 34.35 25.93
C GLN A 4 15.89 33.42 25.18
N GLY A 5 15.52 33.82 23.96
CA GLY A 5 14.68 33.08 23.04
C GLY A 5 15.25 31.69 22.72
N THR A 6 14.53 30.67 23.18
CA THR A 6 14.70 29.27 22.75
C THR A 6 13.59 28.81 21.81
N GLY A 7 12.58 29.66 21.54
CA GLY A 7 11.51 29.37 20.60
C GLY A 7 12.06 29.33 19.17
N GLY A 8 12.20 28.13 18.61
CA GLY A 8 12.65 27.89 17.24
C GLY A 8 13.68 26.77 17.10
N VAL A 9 14.31 26.32 18.19
CA VAL A 9 15.32 25.24 18.11
C VAL A 9 14.67 23.90 17.75
N MET A 10 13.50 23.61 18.34
CA MET A 10 12.79 22.35 18.08
C MET A 10 12.11 22.38 16.70
N SER A 11 11.44 23.48 16.33
CA SER A 11 10.90 23.70 14.99
C SER A 11 11.92 23.46 13.87
N ALA A 12 13.11 24.07 13.99
CA ALA A 12 14.14 23.96 12.98
C ALA A 12 14.61 22.51 12.80
N ARG A 13 14.75 21.79 13.92
CA ARG A 13 15.18 20.40 13.92
C ARG A 13 14.12 19.47 13.34
N LEU A 14 12.89 19.54 13.84
CA LEU A 14 11.78 18.74 13.32
C LEU A 14 11.54 19.01 11.83
N SER A 15 11.68 20.26 11.39
CA SER A 15 11.60 20.62 9.97
C SER A 15 12.68 19.93 9.13
N GLN A 16 13.89 19.75 9.66
CA GLN A 16 14.98 19.06 8.99
C GLN A 16 14.76 17.54 8.97
N GLU A 17 14.37 16.95 10.11
CA GLU A 17 14.14 15.51 10.25
C GLU A 17 12.97 15.03 9.38
N PHE A 18 11.87 15.78 9.37
CA PHE A 18 10.65 15.42 8.67
C PHE A 18 10.57 16.01 7.26
N ARG A 19 11.65 16.62 6.73
CA ARG A 19 11.64 17.24 5.39
C ARG A 19 11.18 16.30 4.28
N GLN A 20 11.45 15.00 4.41
CA GLN A 20 11.06 14.00 3.42
C GLN A 20 9.70 13.36 3.68
N ASP A 21 9.12 13.57 4.86
CA ASP A 21 7.86 12.99 5.29
C ASP A 21 6.69 13.47 4.39
N PRO A 22 5.86 12.55 3.86
CA PRO A 22 4.73 12.89 3.01
C PRO A 22 3.69 13.81 3.66
N LEU A 23 3.39 13.62 4.95
CA LEU A 23 2.44 14.45 5.68
C LEU A 23 3.03 15.83 5.96
N PHE A 24 4.30 15.90 6.32
CA PHE A 24 4.98 17.18 6.51
C PHE A 24 5.02 18.00 5.21
N LYS A 25 5.36 17.36 4.08
CA LYS A 25 5.30 17.99 2.75
C LYS A 25 3.90 18.50 2.42
N LEU A 26 2.85 17.78 2.82
CA LEU A 26 1.48 18.21 2.61
C LEU A 26 1.12 19.42 3.47
N ILE A 27 1.55 19.43 4.74
CA ILE A 27 1.38 20.58 5.64
C ILE A 27 2.06 21.83 5.08
N LEU A 28 3.30 21.72 4.61
CA LEU A 28 4.01 22.84 3.97
C LEU A 28 3.28 23.37 2.73
N LYS A 29 2.68 22.49 1.93
CA LYS A 29 1.91 22.89 0.73
C LYS A 29 0.59 23.58 1.06
N THR A 30 0.08 23.37 2.27
CA THR A 30 -1.25 23.83 2.69
C THR A 30 -1.19 24.92 3.75
N ASP A 31 0.03 25.42 4.02
CA ASP A 31 0.31 26.56 4.88
C ASP A 31 -0.20 26.39 6.33
N LEU A 32 -0.10 25.16 6.86
CA LEU A 32 -0.49 24.84 8.24
C LEU A 32 0.72 24.78 9.19
N THR A 33 1.86 25.37 8.79
CA THR A 33 3.12 25.31 9.52
C THR A 33 3.02 25.97 10.91
N ASP A 34 2.31 27.10 10.99
CA ASP A 34 2.11 27.85 12.24
C ASP A 34 1.25 27.08 13.26
N GLU A 35 0.29 26.27 12.79
CA GLU A 35 -0.50 25.40 13.66
C GLU A 35 0.27 24.12 14.06
N LEU A 36 1.22 23.71 13.22
CA LEU A 36 2.04 22.53 13.47
C LEU A 36 3.09 22.80 14.57
N PHE A 37 3.70 23.97 14.58
CA PHE A 37 4.71 24.37 15.57
C PHE A 37 4.13 25.34 16.60
N ASP A 38 3.58 24.79 17.68
CA ASP A 38 3.06 25.56 18.81
C ASP A 38 3.96 25.42 20.05
N ASP A 39 3.57 26.09 21.13
CA ASP A 39 4.33 26.14 22.38
C ASP A 39 4.60 24.75 22.97
N TYR A 40 3.69 23.80 22.80
CA TYR A 40 3.88 22.43 23.30
C TYR A 40 4.96 21.71 22.50
N ILE A 41 4.94 21.83 21.17
CA ILE A 41 5.98 21.25 20.31
C ILE A 41 7.34 21.91 20.57
N GLU A 42 7.38 23.22 20.75
CA GLU A 42 8.60 23.95 21.08
C GLU A 42 9.19 23.57 22.44
N ALA A 43 8.33 23.23 23.41
CA ALA A 43 8.76 22.84 24.75
C ALA A 43 9.21 21.37 24.87
N MET A 44 9.10 20.56 23.80
CA MET A 44 9.47 19.15 23.85
C MET A 44 10.97 18.93 24.08
N LYS A 45 11.31 17.78 24.67
CA LYS A 45 12.67 17.34 24.99
C LYS A 45 12.91 15.96 24.41
N GLU A 46 14.07 15.77 23.77
CA GLU A 46 14.40 14.52 23.05
C GLU A 46 14.53 13.29 23.94
N ALA A 47 15.04 13.47 25.16
CA ALA A 47 15.27 12.39 26.11
C ALA A 47 14.04 12.06 26.96
N VAL A 48 12.87 12.62 26.63
CA VAL A 48 11.63 12.43 27.39
C VAL A 48 10.66 11.61 26.55
N ASP A 49 10.14 10.56 27.18
CA ASP A 49 9.00 9.82 26.67
C ASP A 49 7.71 10.51 27.17
N TYR A 50 6.84 10.84 26.23
CA TYR A 50 5.51 11.39 26.46
C TYR A 50 4.45 10.30 26.42
N THR A 51 3.33 10.55 27.05
CA THR A 51 2.20 9.63 27.12
C THR A 51 1.05 10.08 26.24
N THR A 52 0.16 9.16 25.90
CA THR A 52 -1.11 9.53 25.25
C THR A 52 -1.94 10.49 26.09
N SER A 53 -1.83 10.41 27.42
CA SER A 53 -2.54 11.32 28.33
C SER A 53 -2.04 12.77 28.22
N GLU A 54 -0.72 12.97 28.13
CA GLU A 54 -0.15 14.31 27.90
C GLU A 54 -0.58 14.87 26.55
N PHE A 55 -0.54 14.05 25.49
CA PHE A 55 -1.03 14.47 24.18
C PHE A 55 -2.52 14.84 24.20
N GLU A 56 -3.36 14.05 24.90
CA GLU A 56 -4.79 14.32 25.04
C GLU A 56 -5.03 15.66 25.75
N GLU A 57 -4.27 15.95 26.80
CA GLU A 57 -4.36 17.21 27.52
C GLU A 57 -4.08 18.39 26.61
N TRP A 58 -3.02 18.32 25.80
CA TRP A 58 -2.64 19.40 24.88
C TRP A 58 -3.67 19.62 23.77
N TYR A 59 -4.18 18.55 23.15
CA TYR A 59 -4.86 18.66 21.85
C TYR A 59 -6.28 18.10 21.79
N CYS A 60 -6.76 17.40 22.81
CA CYS A 60 -8.00 16.64 22.73
C CYS A 60 -9.04 16.91 23.81
N THR A 61 -8.70 17.62 24.88
CA THR A 61 -9.60 17.83 26.02
C THR A 61 -10.51 19.05 25.85
N GLN A 62 -9.98 20.17 25.34
CA GLN A 62 -10.69 21.45 25.30
C GLN A 62 -11.18 21.77 23.87
N GLU A 63 -12.44 21.47 23.55
CA GLU A 63 -12.98 21.68 22.19
C GLU A 63 -12.93 23.15 21.71
N GLN A 64 -12.89 24.11 22.62
CA GLN A 64 -12.82 25.54 22.31
C GLN A 64 -11.40 26.08 22.17
N ALA A 65 -10.38 25.29 22.52
CA ALA A 65 -9.00 25.73 22.46
C ALA A 65 -8.54 25.84 20.98
N PRO A 66 -7.73 26.85 20.63
CA PRO A 66 -7.29 27.05 19.25
C PRO A 66 -6.51 25.84 18.69
N ASN A 67 -5.76 25.17 19.55
CA ASN A 67 -4.97 23.99 19.26
C ASN A 67 -5.75 22.67 19.36
N PHE A 68 -7.07 22.69 19.62
CA PHE A 68 -7.88 21.47 19.64
C PHE A 68 -7.85 20.75 18.29
N LEU A 69 -7.56 19.45 18.29
CA LEU A 69 -7.46 18.63 17.07
C LEU A 69 -8.64 17.67 16.92
N CYS A 70 -8.98 16.93 17.98
CA CYS A 70 -10.06 15.94 17.97
C CYS A 70 -10.40 15.43 19.38
N LYS A 71 -11.50 14.66 19.51
CA LYS A 71 -11.83 13.97 20.77
C LYS A 71 -10.81 12.87 21.11
N PRO A 72 -10.60 12.54 22.40
CA PRO A 72 -9.63 11.52 22.82
C PRO A 72 -9.89 10.13 22.21
N SER A 73 -11.15 9.75 22.04
CA SER A 73 -11.53 8.49 21.39
C SER A 73 -11.06 8.43 19.94
N THR A 74 -11.19 9.53 19.20
CA THR A 74 -10.72 9.65 17.82
C THR A 74 -9.20 9.59 17.78
N MET A 75 -8.50 10.32 18.64
CA MET A 75 -7.04 10.28 18.74
C MET A 75 -6.56 8.84 18.94
N ARG A 76 -7.09 8.11 19.92
CA ARG A 76 -6.67 6.74 20.22
C ARG A 76 -6.92 5.77 19.05
N SER A 77 -8.02 5.96 18.31
CA SER A 77 -8.29 5.18 17.09
C SER A 77 -7.24 5.45 16.00
N TRP A 78 -6.90 6.73 15.77
CA TRP A 78 -5.87 7.13 14.82
C TRP A 78 -4.49 6.64 15.22
N GLN A 79 -4.12 6.79 16.49
CA GLN A 79 -2.86 6.30 17.06
C GLN A 79 -2.72 4.79 16.89
N LYS A 80 -3.78 4.01 17.14
CA LYS A 80 -3.77 2.56 16.95
C LYS A 80 -3.57 2.16 15.49
N GLN A 81 -4.28 2.78 14.55
CA GLN A 81 -4.23 2.40 13.14
C GLN A 81 -2.96 2.92 12.43
N LEU A 82 -2.42 4.05 12.88
CA LEU A 82 -1.17 4.62 12.36
C LEU A 82 0.06 4.22 13.19
N ASN A 83 -0.04 3.21 14.07
CA ASN A 83 1.04 2.88 15.00
C ASN A 83 2.38 2.56 14.31
N HIS A 84 2.34 1.97 13.10
CA HIS A 84 3.55 1.67 12.31
C HIS A 84 4.25 2.93 11.79
N TYR A 85 3.50 4.00 11.55
CA TYR A 85 4.04 5.29 11.15
C TYR A 85 4.47 6.12 12.36
N ILE A 86 3.65 6.13 13.41
CA ILE A 86 3.91 6.92 14.63
C ILE A 86 5.12 6.35 15.39
N GLU A 87 5.33 5.03 15.35
CA GLU A 87 6.40 4.31 16.08
C GLU A 87 6.26 4.41 17.61
N ALA A 88 5.03 4.51 18.12
CA ALA A 88 4.77 4.51 19.56
C ALA A 88 5.10 3.15 20.21
N ARG A 89 5.64 3.19 21.42
CA ARG A 89 6.05 2.02 22.20
C ARG A 89 5.05 1.73 23.31
N MET A 90 4.83 0.46 23.61
CA MET A 90 3.96 0.05 24.72
C MET A 90 4.79 -0.23 25.97
N SER A 91 4.44 0.40 27.10
CA SER A 91 4.96 0.09 28.44
C SER A 91 3.80 -0.32 29.33
N GLY A 92 3.56 -1.64 29.42
CA GLY A 92 2.39 -2.19 30.11
C GLY A 92 1.08 -1.76 29.44
N ARG A 93 0.27 -0.96 30.15
CA ARG A 93 -0.99 -0.39 29.62
C ARG A 93 -0.82 1.03 29.06
N THR A 94 0.35 1.61 29.20
CA THR A 94 0.64 2.99 28.79
C THR A 94 1.36 3.00 27.47
N VAL A 95 0.91 3.87 26.56
CA VAL A 95 1.63 4.17 25.32
C VAL A 95 2.66 5.24 25.62
N LEU A 96 3.91 4.98 25.29
CA LEU A 96 5.03 5.92 25.34
C LEU A 96 5.37 6.37 23.91
N MET A 97 5.53 7.67 23.74
CA MET A 97 5.81 8.36 22.49
C MET A 97 7.01 9.27 22.71
N ASP A 98 8.05 9.13 21.89
CA ASP A 98 9.09 10.14 21.85
C ASP A 98 8.56 11.42 21.15
N TYR A 99 9.39 12.47 21.12
CA TYR A 99 9.04 13.73 20.47
C TYR A 99 8.71 13.54 18.97
N GLN A 100 9.32 12.56 18.30
CA GLN A 100 9.05 12.24 16.90
C GLN A 100 7.66 11.62 16.73
N ALA A 101 7.30 10.64 17.55
CA ALA A 101 5.98 10.01 17.57
C ALA A 101 4.87 11.04 17.89
N VAL A 102 5.09 11.92 18.87
CA VAL A 102 4.18 13.04 19.17
C VAL A 102 3.99 13.93 17.94
N PHE A 103 5.08 14.28 17.26
CA PHE A 103 5.02 15.14 16.08
C PHE A 103 4.29 14.47 14.90
N ARG A 104 4.57 13.19 14.63
CA ARG A 104 3.87 12.39 13.61
C ARG A 104 2.37 12.29 13.86
N LEU A 105 1.97 12.05 15.10
CA LEU A 105 0.57 12.00 15.49
C LEU A 105 -0.09 13.38 15.32
N LYS A 106 0.60 14.46 15.73
CA LYS A 106 0.10 15.83 15.53
C LYS A 106 -0.11 16.15 14.05
N MET A 107 0.84 15.84 13.17
CA MET A 107 0.71 16.06 11.73
C MET A 107 -0.53 15.36 11.15
N ALA A 108 -0.74 14.09 11.48
CA ALA A 108 -1.88 13.32 11.00
C ALA A 108 -3.23 13.91 11.45
N LEU A 109 -3.32 14.33 12.72
CA LEU A 109 -4.54 14.90 13.28
C LEU A 109 -4.81 16.34 12.83
N LEU A 110 -3.76 17.13 12.60
CA LEU A 110 -3.88 18.48 12.05
C LEU A 110 -4.44 18.44 10.63
N LEU A 111 -3.92 17.56 9.78
CA LEU A 111 -4.44 17.34 8.43
C LEU A 111 -5.90 16.87 8.43
N ARG A 112 -6.29 16.03 9.41
CA ARG A 112 -7.69 15.67 9.62
C ARG A 112 -8.55 16.88 9.96
N LYS A 113 -8.11 17.75 10.88
CA LYS A 113 -8.88 18.93 11.30
C LYS A 113 -9.05 19.92 10.16
N SER A 114 -7.96 20.32 9.51
CA SER A 114 -7.95 21.46 8.59
C SER A 114 -8.37 21.08 7.16
N GLN A 115 -8.10 19.83 6.73
CA GLN A 115 -8.39 19.35 5.37
C GLN A 115 -9.38 18.20 5.31
N ASN A 116 -9.89 17.74 6.46
CA ASN A 116 -10.80 16.61 6.56
C ASN A 116 -10.26 15.32 5.90
N ILE A 117 -8.94 15.13 5.94
CA ILE A 117 -8.30 13.93 5.39
C ILE A 117 -8.74 12.72 6.22
N LYS A 118 -9.28 11.70 5.54
CA LYS A 118 -9.65 10.43 6.16
C LYS A 118 -8.40 9.65 6.59
N LEU A 119 -8.55 8.84 7.64
CA LEU A 119 -7.47 7.99 8.17
C LEU A 119 -6.85 7.10 7.09
N SER A 120 -7.67 6.48 6.24
CA SER A 120 -7.21 5.63 5.14
C SER A 120 -6.28 6.37 4.18
N ARG A 121 -6.61 7.63 3.85
CA ARG A 121 -5.78 8.47 2.97
C ARG A 121 -4.48 8.88 3.65
N CYS A 122 -4.50 9.19 4.95
CA CYS A 122 -3.26 9.42 5.69
C CYS A 122 -2.37 8.18 5.70
N ALA A 123 -2.94 6.99 5.95
CA ALA A 123 -2.22 5.72 5.96
C ALA A 123 -1.61 5.36 4.60
N GLU A 124 -2.29 5.71 3.51
CA GLU A 124 -1.78 5.56 2.14
C GLU A 124 -0.60 6.50 1.86
N LEU A 125 -0.72 7.78 2.25
CA LEU A 125 0.34 8.77 2.02
C LEU A 125 1.66 8.39 2.71
N VAL A 126 1.58 7.82 3.91
CA VAL A 126 2.75 7.35 4.67
C VAL A 126 3.17 5.93 4.31
N GLY A 127 2.48 5.26 3.38
CA GLY A 127 2.84 3.94 2.87
C GLY A 127 2.51 2.77 3.78
N ILE A 128 1.66 2.94 4.80
CA ILE A 128 1.18 1.82 5.65
C ILE A 128 0.20 0.94 4.85
N VAL A 129 -0.65 1.55 4.04
CA VAL A 129 -1.70 0.85 3.28
C VAL A 129 -1.46 1.08 1.79
N SER A 130 -1.40 0.01 1.00
CA SER A 130 -1.37 0.13 -0.47
C SER A 130 -2.69 0.69 -0.98
N SER A 131 -2.64 1.58 -1.98
CA SER A 131 -3.81 2.21 -2.61
C SER A 131 -4.92 1.22 -3.01
N ASP A 132 -4.53 -0.04 -3.27
CA ASP A 132 -5.41 -1.14 -3.68
C ASP A 132 -6.25 -1.76 -2.54
N GLN A 133 -5.95 -1.47 -1.26
CA GLN A 133 -6.60 -2.09 -0.09
C GLN A 133 -7.78 -1.27 0.50
N ILE A 134 -8.06 -0.07 -0.01
CA ILE A 134 -8.99 0.89 0.62
C ILE A 134 -10.48 0.46 0.56
N ARG A 135 -10.84 -0.58 -0.21
CA ARG A 135 -12.24 -1.05 -0.30
C ARG A 135 -12.70 -1.99 0.82
N VAL A 136 -11.84 -2.43 1.73
CA VAL A 136 -12.18 -3.49 2.71
C VAL A 136 -12.61 -2.97 4.08
N PHE A 137 -12.43 -1.68 4.40
CA PHE A 137 -12.72 -1.15 5.76
C PHE A 137 -13.96 -0.23 5.86
N GLU A 138 -14.76 -0.06 4.80
CA GLU A 138 -15.98 0.79 4.84
C GLU A 138 -17.29 0.00 5.08
N ARG A 139 -17.25 -1.25 5.55
CA ARG A 139 -18.44 -1.95 6.05
C ARG A 139 -18.15 -2.54 7.42
N ASP A 140 -18.66 -1.88 8.45
CA ASP A 140 -19.43 -2.49 9.55
C ASP A 140 -19.76 -1.41 10.60
N GLU A 141 -20.74 -0.56 10.26
CA GLU A 141 -21.67 -0.02 11.25
C GLU A 141 -23.03 -0.69 10.97
N ILE A 142 -23.25 -1.87 11.55
CA ILE A 142 -24.58 -2.38 11.85
C ILE A 142 -24.56 -2.88 13.29
N ASP A 143 -25.51 -2.33 14.03
CA ASP A 143 -25.81 -2.58 15.44
C ASP A 143 -26.02 -4.06 15.81
N ASP A 144 -25.67 -4.27 17.08
CA ASP A 144 -26.37 -5.06 18.10
C ASP A 144 -26.08 -6.54 18.40
N ASP A 145 -25.90 -6.71 19.70
CA ASP A 145 -26.34 -7.80 20.56
C ASP A 145 -25.92 -9.24 20.23
N ARG A 146 -24.81 -9.66 20.88
CA ARG A 146 -24.76 -10.77 21.85
C ARG A 146 -23.32 -11.03 22.29
N ARG A 147 -22.97 -10.59 23.50
CA ARG A 147 -21.96 -11.34 24.29
C ARG A 147 -22.66 -12.52 24.96
N PRO A 148 -22.00 -13.68 24.99
CA PRO A 148 -21.58 -14.13 26.31
C PRO A 148 -20.11 -14.53 26.32
N SER A 149 -19.47 -14.20 27.44
CA SER A 149 -18.13 -14.60 27.83
C SER A 149 -17.90 -16.11 27.68
N ARG A 150 -16.79 -16.53 27.05
CA ARG A 150 -16.14 -17.80 27.38
C ARG A 150 -14.68 -17.84 26.92
N GLU A 151 -13.93 -18.58 27.71
CA GLU A 151 -12.47 -18.75 27.77
C GLU A 151 -11.80 -19.20 26.47
N GLY A 152 -10.47 -19.06 26.48
CA GLY A 152 -9.54 -19.40 25.41
C GLY A 152 -9.87 -20.68 24.64
N GLY A 153 -9.91 -20.52 23.32
CA GLY A 153 -9.90 -21.58 22.33
C GLY A 153 -9.59 -20.95 20.98
N LEU A 154 -8.53 -21.40 20.33
CA LEU A 154 -8.24 -21.12 18.93
C LEU A 154 -9.40 -21.73 18.12
N VAL A 155 -10.38 -20.91 17.71
CA VAL A 155 -11.48 -21.38 16.86
C VAL A 155 -10.97 -21.35 15.43
N ASP A 156 -10.70 -22.54 14.90
CA ASP A 156 -10.48 -22.79 13.49
C ASP A 156 -11.74 -22.37 12.71
N PRO A 157 -11.67 -21.35 11.82
CA PRO A 157 -12.83 -20.84 11.09
C PRO A 157 -13.38 -21.85 10.06
N PHE A 158 -12.73 -23.02 9.89
CA PHE A 158 -13.09 -24.02 8.89
C PHE A 158 -13.86 -25.22 9.44
N SER A 159 -14.07 -25.32 10.76
CA SER A 159 -14.58 -26.58 11.32
C SER A 159 -16.07 -26.85 11.06
N ASN A 160 -16.84 -25.90 10.50
CA ASN A 160 -18.29 -26.02 10.29
C ASN A 160 -18.83 -25.25 9.06
N ALA A 161 -18.01 -24.93 8.06
CA ALA A 161 -18.50 -24.23 6.87
C ALA A 161 -19.36 -25.18 6.00
N SER A 162 -20.60 -24.79 5.70
CA SER A 162 -21.48 -25.60 4.84
C SER A 162 -20.98 -25.60 3.39
N GLU A 163 -21.31 -26.64 2.63
CA GLU A 163 -20.96 -26.79 1.20
C GLU A 163 -21.34 -25.55 0.36
N ASP A 164 -22.44 -24.87 0.71
CA ASP A 164 -22.89 -23.63 0.06
C ASP A 164 -22.00 -22.42 0.35
N GLN A 165 -21.36 -22.35 1.54
CA GLN A 165 -20.37 -21.30 1.85
C GLN A 165 -19.06 -21.52 1.10
N MET A 166 -18.64 -22.76 0.93
CA MET A 166 -17.48 -23.10 0.10
C MET A 166 -17.75 -22.81 -1.38
N ARG A 167 -18.97 -23.06 -1.89
CA ARG A 167 -19.34 -22.73 -3.26
C ARG A 167 -19.35 -21.22 -3.52
N MET A 168 -19.96 -20.43 -2.63
CA MET A 168 -19.93 -18.97 -2.73
C MET A 168 -18.51 -18.40 -2.62
N LEU A 169 -17.64 -18.98 -1.78
CA LEU A 169 -16.24 -18.60 -1.69
C LEU A 169 -15.48 -18.92 -2.98
N SER A 170 -15.76 -20.08 -3.60
CA SER A 170 -15.14 -20.46 -4.88
C SER A 170 -15.57 -19.55 -6.04
N GLU A 171 -16.87 -19.18 -6.11
CA GLU A 171 -17.39 -18.23 -7.10
C GLU A 171 -16.85 -16.81 -6.87
N PHE A 172 -16.67 -16.40 -5.61
CA PHE A 172 -16.04 -15.13 -5.24
C PHE A 172 -14.56 -15.09 -5.62
N ILE A 173 -13.81 -16.16 -5.36
CA ILE A 173 -12.39 -16.26 -5.76
C ILE A 173 -12.27 -16.24 -7.29
N ALA A 174 -13.13 -16.96 -8.02
CA ALA A 174 -13.15 -16.92 -9.49
C ALA A 174 -13.41 -15.51 -10.03
N GLN A 175 -14.38 -14.77 -9.47
CA GLN A 175 -14.66 -13.39 -9.87
C GLN A 175 -13.52 -12.41 -9.53
N VAL A 176 -12.82 -12.61 -8.41
CA VAL A 176 -11.66 -11.79 -8.04
C VAL A 176 -10.47 -12.06 -8.96
N VAL A 177 -10.27 -13.31 -9.37
CA VAL A 177 -9.22 -13.71 -10.31
C VAL A 177 -9.49 -13.17 -11.71
N ASP A 178 -10.72 -13.30 -12.23
CA ASP A 178 -11.10 -12.77 -13.54
C ASP A 178 -10.97 -11.24 -13.60
N LYS A 179 -11.40 -10.55 -12.54
CA LYS A 179 -11.34 -9.09 -12.49
C LYS A 179 -9.91 -8.54 -12.40
N ARG A 180 -9.00 -9.29 -11.74
CA ARG A 180 -7.56 -8.98 -11.71
C ARG A 180 -6.82 -9.34 -12.99
N MET A 181 -7.32 -10.31 -13.75
CA MET A 181 -6.79 -10.65 -15.08
C MET A 181 -7.09 -9.53 -16.08
N ASP A 182 -8.31 -8.98 -16.07
CA ASP A 182 -8.69 -7.84 -16.92
C ASP A 182 -7.89 -6.56 -16.61
N GLU A 183 -7.60 -6.29 -15.32
CA GLU A 183 -6.78 -5.15 -14.90
C GLU A 183 -5.29 -5.31 -15.27
N LYS A 184 -4.75 -6.55 -15.26
CA LYS A 184 -3.37 -6.83 -15.68
C LYS A 184 -3.18 -6.81 -17.19
N MET A 185 -4.21 -7.10 -17.98
CA MET A 185 -4.14 -7.04 -19.44
C MET A 185 -3.96 -5.61 -19.96
N GLN A 186 -4.26 -4.58 -19.14
CA GLN A 186 -4.09 -3.16 -19.49
C GLN A 186 -2.69 -2.60 -19.13
N LEU A 187 -1.84 -3.35 -18.42
CA LEU A 187 -0.49 -2.94 -18.02
C LEU A 187 0.57 -3.86 -18.65
N LEU A 188 0.57 -3.93 -19.98
CA LEU A 188 1.63 -4.59 -20.74
C LEU A 188 2.89 -3.71 -20.75
N LEU A 189 3.85 -4.09 -19.87
CA LEU A 189 5.24 -4.46 -20.20
C LEU A 189 6.04 -4.63 -18.88
N PRO A 190 6.31 -5.87 -18.42
CA PRO A 190 7.29 -6.12 -17.36
C PRO A 190 8.67 -6.39 -17.96
N GLY A 191 9.71 -5.75 -17.41
CA GLY A 191 11.11 -6.09 -17.68
C GLY A 191 11.47 -7.48 -17.14
N GLU A 192 12.53 -8.07 -17.72
CA GLU A 192 13.00 -9.45 -17.47
C GLU A 192 13.15 -9.79 -15.97
N ASP A 193 13.60 -8.83 -15.15
CA ASP A 193 13.78 -9.00 -13.70
C ASP A 193 12.48 -9.32 -12.93
N ARG A 194 11.31 -8.91 -13.43
CA ARG A 194 10.02 -9.20 -12.78
C ARG A 194 9.47 -10.57 -13.13
N ILE A 195 9.87 -11.15 -14.25
CA ILE A 195 9.43 -12.49 -14.66
C ILE A 195 10.14 -13.55 -13.82
N GLU A 196 11.42 -13.33 -13.52
CA GLU A 196 12.23 -14.20 -12.67
C GLU A 196 11.69 -14.25 -11.23
N GLU A 197 11.35 -13.10 -10.64
CA GLU A 197 10.75 -13.02 -9.30
C GLU A 197 9.36 -13.67 -9.23
N ILE A 198 8.60 -13.63 -10.33
CA ILE A 198 7.30 -14.31 -10.43
C ILE A 198 7.49 -15.82 -10.52
N ASN A 199 8.48 -16.29 -11.29
CA ASN A 199 8.79 -17.71 -11.40
C ASN A 199 9.28 -18.30 -10.08
N GLU A 200 10.13 -17.60 -9.33
CA GLU A 200 10.56 -18.02 -7.99
C GLU A 200 9.38 -18.13 -7.01
N LYS A 201 8.42 -17.20 -7.07
CA LYS A 201 7.21 -17.25 -6.24
C LYS A 201 6.27 -18.38 -6.65
N ILE A 202 6.16 -18.68 -7.95
CA ILE A 202 5.37 -19.82 -8.45
C ILE A 202 6.00 -21.13 -7.97
N GLU A 203 7.32 -21.29 -8.06
CA GLU A 203 8.01 -22.48 -7.58
C GLU A 203 7.89 -22.65 -6.07
N SER A 204 7.97 -21.55 -5.31
CA SER A 204 7.77 -21.57 -3.85
C SER A 204 6.35 -22.02 -3.46
N ILE A 205 5.33 -21.54 -4.18
CA ILE A 205 3.93 -21.95 -3.97
C ILE A 205 3.71 -23.41 -4.36
N ALA A 206 4.31 -23.86 -5.48
CA ALA A 206 4.26 -25.26 -5.90
C ALA A 206 4.92 -26.19 -4.88
N GLY A 207 6.05 -25.78 -4.29
CA GLY A 207 6.70 -26.52 -3.20
C GLY A 207 5.83 -26.60 -1.94
N ALA A 208 5.19 -25.49 -1.56
CA ALA A 208 4.27 -25.46 -0.42
C ALA A 208 3.03 -26.36 -0.63
N LEU A 209 2.49 -26.39 -1.85
CA LEU A 209 1.38 -27.29 -2.22
C LEU A 209 1.78 -28.76 -2.16
N THR A 210 3.00 -29.09 -2.62
CA THR A 210 3.52 -30.47 -2.57
C THR A 210 3.71 -30.95 -1.13
N ALA A 211 4.25 -30.08 -0.26
CA ALA A 211 4.38 -30.36 1.17
C ALA A 211 3.01 -30.50 1.88
N LEU A 212 1.99 -29.78 1.42
CA LEU A 212 0.60 -29.94 1.90
C LEU A 212 -0.01 -31.26 1.42
N GLN A 213 0.26 -31.68 0.18
CA GLN A 213 -0.23 -32.94 -0.38
C GLN A 213 0.35 -34.17 0.35
N GLU A 214 1.60 -34.11 0.81
CA GLU A 214 2.23 -35.18 1.59
C GLU A 214 1.65 -35.33 3.01
N ASN A 215 1.16 -34.24 3.62
CA ASN A 215 0.64 -34.22 4.99
C ASN A 215 -0.86 -34.57 5.11
N VAL A 216 -1.56 -34.82 4.00
CA VAL A 216 -2.97 -35.22 3.99
C VAL A 216 -3.07 -36.75 4.05
N THR A 217 -3.75 -37.27 5.08
CA THR A 217 -3.93 -38.71 5.36
C THR A 217 -5.19 -39.33 4.76
N ASP A 218 -6.08 -38.54 4.17
CA ASP A 218 -7.37 -39.02 3.63
C ASP A 218 -7.30 -39.12 2.09
N ASP A 219 -7.48 -40.34 1.56
CA ASP A 219 -7.34 -40.64 0.13
C ASP A 219 -8.29 -39.79 -0.74
N LYS A 220 -9.46 -39.42 -0.22
CA LYS A 220 -10.42 -38.54 -0.91
C LYS A 220 -9.94 -37.09 -1.00
N GLN A 221 -9.23 -36.59 0.01
CA GLN A 221 -8.67 -35.24 -0.02
C GLN A 221 -7.45 -35.18 -0.95
N ARG A 222 -6.66 -36.26 -1.05
CA ARG A 222 -5.59 -36.37 -2.05
C ARG A 222 -6.10 -36.35 -3.48
N GLU A 223 -7.19 -37.07 -3.76
CA GLU A 223 -7.80 -37.10 -5.10
C GLU A 223 -8.35 -35.72 -5.51
N LEU A 224 -8.99 -34.99 -4.58
CA LEU A 224 -9.45 -33.62 -4.82
C LEU A 224 -8.30 -32.63 -5.04
N ILE A 225 -7.21 -32.77 -4.28
CA ILE A 225 -6.00 -31.95 -4.46
C ILE A 225 -5.34 -32.27 -5.81
N GLU A 226 -5.24 -33.55 -6.18
CA GLU A 226 -4.65 -33.97 -7.46
C GLU A 226 -5.48 -33.47 -8.65
N GLN A 227 -6.81 -33.49 -8.54
CA GLN A 227 -7.71 -32.94 -9.55
C GLN A 227 -7.59 -31.40 -9.64
N ALA A 228 -7.44 -30.70 -8.52
CA ALA A 228 -7.21 -29.25 -8.50
C ALA A 228 -5.85 -28.87 -9.10
N VAL A 229 -4.79 -29.62 -8.77
CA VAL A 229 -3.44 -29.42 -9.30
C VAL A 229 -3.40 -29.72 -10.80
N SER A 230 -4.08 -30.77 -11.25
CA SER A 230 -4.19 -31.10 -12.68
C SER A 230 -4.89 -30.00 -13.47
N THR A 231 -6.02 -29.49 -12.95
CA THR A 231 -6.75 -28.36 -13.54
C THR A 231 -5.87 -27.10 -13.60
N MET A 232 -5.17 -26.77 -12.50
CA MET A 232 -4.25 -25.64 -12.45
C MET A 232 -3.11 -25.78 -13.47
N ARG A 233 -2.54 -26.98 -13.64
CA ARG A 233 -1.50 -27.21 -14.65
C ARG A 233 -2.02 -26.99 -16.07
N GLN A 234 -3.23 -27.46 -16.36
CA GLN A 234 -3.86 -27.25 -17.66
C GLN A 234 -4.16 -25.76 -17.92
N ASP A 235 -4.57 -25.02 -16.88
CA ASP A 235 -4.80 -23.58 -16.96
C ASP A 235 -3.50 -22.80 -17.15
N VAL A 236 -2.40 -23.24 -16.54
CA VAL A 236 -1.07 -22.65 -16.78
C VAL A 236 -0.59 -22.93 -18.21
N ASP A 237 -0.70 -24.18 -18.69
CA ASP A 237 -0.28 -24.54 -20.05
C ASP A 237 -1.08 -23.78 -21.13
N THR A 238 -2.37 -23.55 -20.89
CA THR A 238 -3.20 -22.75 -21.80
C THR A 238 -2.84 -21.28 -21.75
N ARG A 239 -2.57 -20.72 -20.56
CA ARG A 239 -2.08 -19.35 -20.41
C ARG A 239 -0.73 -19.15 -21.10
N ASP A 240 0.20 -20.06 -20.94
CA ASP A 240 1.53 -19.97 -21.56
C ASP A 240 1.44 -19.99 -23.09
N LYS A 241 0.54 -20.79 -23.65
CA LYS A 241 0.26 -20.77 -25.10
C LYS A 241 -0.29 -19.42 -25.56
N VAL A 242 -1.25 -18.85 -24.84
CA VAL A 242 -1.83 -17.53 -25.17
C VAL A 242 -0.79 -16.43 -25.08
N ILE A 243 0.06 -16.45 -24.03
CA ILE A 243 1.13 -15.47 -23.86
C ILE A 243 2.16 -15.58 -24.98
N LEU A 244 2.57 -16.81 -25.36
CA LEU A 244 3.49 -17.02 -26.47
C LEU A 244 2.93 -16.51 -27.81
N GLU A 245 1.63 -16.68 -28.02
CA GLU A 245 0.96 -16.19 -29.22
C GLU A 245 0.89 -14.65 -29.25
N GLN A 246 0.57 -14.01 -28.12
CA GLN A 246 0.60 -12.54 -27.99
C GLN A 246 2.01 -11.96 -28.16
N LEU A 247 3.05 -12.61 -27.62
CA LEU A 247 4.44 -12.20 -27.80
C LEU A 247 4.88 -12.30 -29.26
N LYS A 248 4.39 -13.32 -29.99
CA LYS A 248 4.65 -13.48 -31.42
C LYS A 248 4.01 -12.35 -32.23
N GLU A 249 2.74 -12.03 -31.96
CA GLU A 249 2.04 -10.92 -32.61
C GLU A 249 2.73 -9.57 -32.35
N LEU A 250 3.16 -9.30 -31.12
CA LEU A 250 3.90 -8.08 -30.79
C LEU A 250 5.25 -7.99 -31.51
N LYS A 251 5.94 -9.12 -31.67
CA LYS A 251 7.20 -9.19 -32.42
C LYS A 251 6.99 -8.89 -33.90
N ASP A 252 5.94 -9.47 -34.48
CA ASP A 252 5.59 -9.28 -35.89
C ASP A 252 5.14 -7.82 -36.14
N ASP A 253 4.35 -7.22 -35.25
CA ASP A 253 3.93 -5.81 -35.36
C ASP A 253 5.12 -4.84 -35.20
N LYS A 254 6.05 -5.14 -34.29
CA LYS A 254 7.29 -4.36 -34.14
C LYS A 254 8.17 -4.46 -35.39
N GLN A 255 8.25 -5.63 -36.01
CA GLN A 255 9.03 -5.83 -37.22
C GLN A 255 8.40 -5.12 -38.42
N ALA A 256 7.07 -5.21 -38.58
CA ALA A 256 6.33 -4.48 -39.61
C ALA A 256 6.49 -2.96 -39.48
N LYS A 257 6.41 -2.41 -38.25
CA LYS A 257 6.68 -0.98 -38.01
C LYS A 257 8.10 -0.57 -38.37
N LEU A 258 9.08 -1.44 -38.15
CA LEU A 258 10.49 -1.18 -38.44
C LEU A 258 10.75 -1.20 -39.95
N GLU A 259 10.14 -2.13 -40.68
CA GLU A 259 10.16 -2.17 -42.15
C GLU A 259 9.48 -0.93 -42.75
N MET A 260 8.30 -0.54 -42.25
CA MET A 260 7.59 0.65 -42.72
C MET A 260 8.39 1.95 -42.46
N GLN A 261 9.09 2.04 -41.31
CA GLN A 261 10.00 3.16 -41.04
C GLN A 261 11.22 3.17 -41.98
N GLN A 262 11.76 2.01 -42.35
CA GLN A 262 12.85 1.91 -43.30
C GLN A 262 12.41 2.31 -44.71
N GLU A 263 11.23 1.87 -45.16
CA GLU A 263 10.66 2.27 -46.45
C GLU A 263 10.40 3.77 -46.53
N MET A 264 9.80 4.35 -45.49
CA MET A 264 9.54 5.78 -45.40
C MET A 264 10.84 6.60 -45.40
N LYS A 265 11.88 6.13 -44.69
CA LYS A 265 13.22 6.73 -44.76
C LYS A 265 13.80 6.65 -46.17
N GLN A 266 13.66 5.52 -46.87
CA GLN A 266 14.14 5.39 -48.25
C GLN A 266 13.37 6.30 -49.21
N GLU A 267 12.06 6.47 -49.02
CA GLU A 267 11.22 7.33 -49.84
C GLU A 267 11.55 8.82 -49.63
N ILE A 268 11.77 9.24 -48.39
CA ILE A 268 12.28 10.58 -48.06
C ILE A 268 13.64 10.81 -48.72
N VAL A 269 14.56 9.85 -48.63
CA VAL A 269 15.87 9.95 -49.30
C VAL A 269 15.72 10.03 -50.82
N LYS A 270 14.74 9.33 -51.41
CA LYS A 270 14.42 9.37 -52.85
C LYS A 270 13.63 10.61 -53.28
N SER A 271 13.02 11.37 -52.39
CA SER A 271 12.32 12.63 -52.72
C SER A 271 13.26 13.85 -52.66
N LEU A 272 14.36 13.75 -51.92
CA LEU A 272 15.37 14.82 -51.86
C LEU A 272 16.05 15.06 -53.22
N PRO A 273 16.47 16.29 -53.54
CA PRO A 273 17.28 16.56 -54.74
C PRO A 273 18.59 15.78 -54.75
N TRP A 274 19.07 15.37 -55.93
CA TRP A 274 20.22 14.46 -56.09
C TRP A 274 21.50 14.96 -55.39
N PHE A 275 21.74 16.27 -55.36
CA PHE A 275 22.89 16.87 -54.69
C PHE A 275 22.80 16.81 -53.16
N VAL A 276 21.59 16.76 -52.58
CA VAL A 276 21.36 16.58 -51.12
C VAL A 276 21.55 15.12 -50.73
N ARG A 277 21.16 14.17 -51.59
CA ARG A 277 21.34 12.72 -51.35
C ARG A 277 22.81 12.31 -51.16
N MET A 278 23.74 13.06 -51.75
CA MET A 278 25.18 12.78 -51.60
C MET A 278 25.70 13.03 -50.19
N PHE A 279 25.03 13.88 -49.39
CA PHE A 279 25.42 14.20 -48.02
C PHE A 279 24.73 13.32 -46.96
N VAL A 280 23.59 12.70 -47.26
CA VAL A 280 22.84 11.82 -46.34
C VAL A 280 23.42 10.39 -46.29
N LYS A 281 24.27 10.02 -47.26
CA LYS A 281 24.79 8.65 -47.42
C LYS A 281 25.96 8.26 -46.51
N LYS A 282 26.32 9.08 -45.52
CA LYS A 282 27.42 8.78 -44.59
C LYS A 282 26.89 8.71 -43.18
N ASP A 283 26.54 7.50 -42.77
CA ASP A 283 26.98 6.92 -41.49
C ASP A 283 26.92 5.40 -41.69
N LYS A 284 28.11 4.80 -41.71
CA LYS A 284 28.32 3.35 -41.70
C LYS A 284 28.47 2.90 -40.26
#